data_AF-A0A6T7WLF9-F1
#
_entry.id   AF-A0A6T7WLF9-F1
#
_cell.length_a   1.000
_cell.length_b   1.000
_cell.length_c   1.000
_cell.angle_alpha   90.00
_cell.angle_beta   90.00
_cell.angle_gamma   90.00
#
_symmetry.space_group_name_H-M   'P 1'
#
loop_
_entity.id
_entity.type
_entity.pdbx_description
1 polymer ?
#
loop_
_entity_poly.entity_id
_entity_poly.type
_entity_poly.pdbx_seq_one_letter_code
_entity_poly.pdbx_strand_id
1 'polypeptide(L)'
;MRAVDVLLVLFQCYFMLMNVTVERCYCHDALKPGDARFLMPETLDFAQQHNPLFLSRPRWMQVATCISAYGFLPFYIIIGLAALLDRWASLRVPIMFFIGAKGYAIGFYHLMEFTSETPPPNLVPYFATELPYILSIVLVLMQLAKAGAAAQKVKAS
;
A
#
# COMPACT_ATOMS: atom_id res chain seq x y z
N MET A 1 -23.07 5.27 3.38
CA MET A 1 -21.72 4.93 2.87
C MET A 1 -21.87 3.76 1.91
N ARG A 2 -21.29 3.81 0.70
CA ARG A 2 -21.45 2.71 -0.28
C ARG A 2 -20.53 1.55 0.09
N ALA A 3 -20.83 0.33 -0.37
CA ALA A 3 -19.99 -0.85 -0.12
C ALA A 3 -18.53 -0.64 -0.56
N VAL A 4 -18.31 0.06 -1.68
CA VAL A 4 -16.97 0.43 -2.17
C VAL A 4 -16.24 1.36 -1.20
N ASP A 5 -16.94 2.32 -0.58
CA ASP A 5 -16.33 3.24 0.38
C ASP A 5 -15.92 2.48 1.65
N VAL A 6 -16.77 1.54 2.13
CA VAL A 6 -16.45 0.67 3.27
C VAL A 6 -15.22 -0.20 2.97
N LEU A 7 -15.19 -0.83 1.80
CA LEU A 7 -14.04 -1.64 1.39
C LEU A 7 -12.74 -0.82 1.32
N LEU A 8 -12.81 0.40 0.77
CA LEU A 8 -11.66 1.30 0.71
C LEU A 8 -11.16 1.67 2.11
N VAL A 9 -12.06 1.93 3.06
CA VAL A 9 -11.69 2.19 4.47
C VAL A 9 -11.00 0.98 5.08
N LEU A 10 -11.53 -0.23 4.87
CA LEU A 10 -10.91 -1.46 5.35
C LEU A 10 -9.50 -1.66 4.78
N PHE A 11 -9.31 -1.40 3.49
CA PHE A 11 -7.98 -1.40 2.88
C PHE A 11 -7.05 -0.36 3.53
N GLN A 12 -7.51 0.87 3.74
CA GLN A 12 -6.67 1.90 4.36
C GLN A 12 -6.27 1.51 5.79
N CYS A 13 -7.21 0.97 6.58
CA CYS A 13 -6.92 0.46 7.93
C CYS A 13 -5.89 -0.67 7.90
N TYR A 14 -6.03 -1.62 6.96
CA TYR A 14 -5.06 -2.69 6.77
C TYR A 14 -3.66 -2.15 6.41
N PHE A 15 -3.56 -1.21 5.47
CA PHE A 15 -2.27 -0.62 5.09
C PHE A 15 -1.62 0.16 6.23
N MET A 16 -2.43 0.93 6.97
CA MET A 16 -1.97 1.63 8.17
C MET A 16 -1.44 0.65 9.21
N LEU A 17 -2.14 -0.47 9.45
CA LEU A 17 -1.69 -1.52 10.36
C LEU A 17 -0.32 -2.07 9.92
N MET A 18 -0.17 -2.45 8.65
CA MET A 18 1.10 -2.94 8.10
C MET A 18 2.22 -1.91 8.21
N ASN A 19 1.90 -0.63 7.97
CA ASN A 19 2.86 0.47 8.04
C ASN A 19 3.40 0.69 9.45
N VAL A 20 2.52 0.69 10.47
CA VAL A 20 2.92 0.97 11.85
C VAL A 20 3.51 -0.24 12.57
N THR A 21 3.30 -1.44 12.04
CA THR A 21 3.81 -2.71 12.61
C THR A 21 5.00 -3.21 11.79
N VAL A 22 4.72 -3.96 10.73
CA VAL A 22 5.71 -4.68 9.92
C VAL A 22 6.69 -3.75 9.23
N GLU A 23 6.20 -2.78 8.44
CA GLU A 23 7.09 -1.92 7.65
C GLU A 23 7.96 -1.04 8.54
N ARG A 24 7.41 -0.49 9.62
CA ARG A 24 8.18 0.30 10.58
C ARG A 24 9.25 -0.54 11.26
N CYS A 25 8.95 -1.77 11.66
CA CYS A 25 9.95 -2.65 12.27
C CYS A 25 11.05 -3.02 11.28
N TYR A 26 10.67 -3.37 10.05
CA TYR A 26 11.59 -3.75 8.98
C TYR A 26 12.47 -2.59 8.48
N CYS A 27 11.95 -1.37 8.48
CA CYS A 27 12.71 -0.16 8.20
C CYS A 27 13.94 -0.04 9.13
N HIS A 28 13.74 -0.33 10.42
CA HIS A 28 14.79 -0.18 11.44
C HIS A 28 15.74 -1.35 11.49
N ASP A 29 15.23 -2.59 11.43
CA ASP A 29 16.05 -3.78 11.59
C ASP A 29 15.61 -4.91 10.64
N ALA A 30 16.50 -5.87 10.37
CA ALA A 30 16.15 -7.05 9.58
C ALA A 30 15.15 -7.95 10.31
N LEU A 31 14.40 -8.76 9.55
CA LEU A 31 13.59 -9.82 10.14
C LEU A 31 14.51 -10.84 10.80
N LYS A 32 14.20 -11.23 12.05
CA LYS A 32 15.02 -12.17 12.82
C LYS A 32 14.16 -13.14 13.61
N PRO A 33 14.60 -14.41 13.75
CA PRO A 33 13.93 -15.36 14.63
C PRO A 33 13.82 -14.82 16.07
N GLY A 34 12.71 -15.12 16.74
CA GLY A 34 12.47 -14.73 18.13
C GLY A 34 11.99 -13.29 18.33
N ASP A 35 11.71 -12.54 17.26
CA ASP A 35 11.08 -11.22 17.36
C ASP A 35 9.60 -11.34 17.75
N ALA A 36 9.27 -10.99 19.00
CA ALA A 36 7.93 -11.11 19.56
C ALA A 36 7.00 -9.91 19.27
N ARG A 37 7.44 -8.93 18.47
CA ARG A 37 6.60 -7.79 18.10
C ARG A 37 5.44 -8.24 17.20
N PHE A 38 4.31 -7.55 17.32
CA PHE A 38 3.07 -7.89 16.60
C PHE A 38 3.29 -8.03 15.08
N LEU A 39 2.83 -9.15 14.51
CA LEU A 39 2.96 -9.55 13.09
C LEU A 39 4.38 -9.89 12.59
N MET A 40 5.43 -9.73 13.41
CA MET A 40 6.80 -10.02 12.99
C MET A 40 7.08 -11.52 12.82
N PRO A 41 6.63 -12.42 13.72
CA PRO A 41 6.76 -13.86 13.51
C PRO A 41 6.12 -14.32 12.19
N GLU A 42 4.88 -13.90 11.94
CA GLU A 42 4.13 -14.28 10.75
C GLU A 42 4.76 -13.71 9.47
N THR A 43 5.32 -12.49 9.55
CA THR A 43 6.05 -11.88 8.43
C THR A 43 7.33 -12.64 8.13
N LEU A 44 8.09 -13.06 9.15
CA LEU A 44 9.30 -13.85 8.98
C LEU A 44 8.98 -15.20 8.34
N ASP A 45 7.97 -15.91 8.85
CA ASP A 45 7.54 -17.21 8.32
C ASP A 45 7.11 -17.09 6.86
N PHE A 46 6.35 -16.05 6.52
CA PHE A 46 5.95 -15.76 5.14
C PHE A 46 7.16 -15.47 4.26
N ALA A 47 8.07 -14.60 4.70
CA ALA A 47 9.23 -14.18 3.90
C ALA A 47 10.18 -15.36 3.62
N GLN A 48 10.37 -16.26 4.59
CA GLN A 48 11.16 -17.48 4.42
C GLN A 48 10.60 -18.42 3.35
N GLN A 49 9.28 -18.48 3.20
CA GLN A 49 8.63 -19.39 2.26
C GLN A 49 8.40 -18.76 0.88
N HIS A 50 8.18 -17.43 0.84
CA HIS A 50 7.59 -16.79 -0.34
C HIS A 50 8.26 -15.50 -0.77
N ASN A 51 9.13 -14.89 0.05
CA ASN A 51 9.74 -13.60 -0.28
C ASN A 51 11.23 -13.54 0.13
N PRO A 52 12.10 -14.26 -0.58
CA PRO A 52 13.53 -14.29 -0.28
C PRO A 52 14.21 -12.92 -0.48
N LEU A 53 13.73 -12.09 -1.42
CA LEU A 53 14.28 -10.75 -1.61
C LEU A 53 14.07 -9.89 -0.36
N PHE A 54 12.90 -10.00 0.27
CA PHE A 54 12.61 -9.32 1.53
C PHE A 54 13.48 -9.79 2.69
N LEU A 55 14.00 -11.02 2.67
CA LEU A 55 14.98 -11.47 3.65
C LEU A 55 16.38 -10.93 3.39
N SER A 56 16.78 -10.83 2.12
CA SER A 56 18.10 -10.26 1.76
C SER A 56 18.23 -8.77 2.10
N ARG A 57 17.11 -8.07 2.26
CA ARG A 57 17.00 -6.67 2.70
C ARG A 57 18.01 -5.75 2.00
N PRO A 58 17.98 -5.64 0.66
CA PRO A 58 18.86 -4.72 -0.04
C PRO A 58 18.55 -3.28 0.39
N ARG A 59 19.56 -2.41 0.37
CA ARG A 59 19.46 -1.04 0.91
C ARG A 59 18.30 -0.23 0.31
N TRP A 60 18.03 -0.39 -0.99
CA TRP A 60 16.91 0.29 -1.65
C TRP A 60 15.56 -0.14 -1.09
N MET A 61 15.40 -1.42 -0.74
CA MET A 61 14.17 -1.97 -0.19
C MET A 61 13.97 -1.45 1.22
N GLN A 62 15.02 -1.47 2.05
CA GLN A 62 14.97 -0.88 3.38
C GLN A 62 14.50 0.58 3.32
N VAL A 63 15.11 1.40 2.44
CA VAL A 63 14.75 2.81 2.29
C VAL A 63 13.32 2.97 1.78
N ALA A 64 12.91 2.19 0.78
CA ALA A 64 11.54 2.22 0.26
C ALA A 64 10.51 1.87 1.35
N THR A 65 10.79 0.85 2.17
CA THR A 65 9.92 0.47 3.29
C THR A 65 9.88 1.56 4.37
N CYS A 66 11.00 2.25 4.65
CA CYS A 66 10.99 3.41 5.55
C CYS A 66 10.12 4.55 4.99
N ILE A 67 10.24 4.86 3.70
CA ILE A 67 9.41 5.89 3.04
C ILE A 67 7.93 5.50 3.12
N SER A 68 7.61 4.22 2.90
CA SER A 68 6.23 3.72 3.05
C SER A 68 5.76 3.93 4.50
N ALA A 69 6.45 3.34 5.47
CA ALA A 69 6.07 3.35 6.89
C ALA A 69 5.81 4.74 7.50
N TYR A 70 6.54 5.77 7.05
CA TYR A 70 6.41 7.13 7.58
C TYR A 70 5.77 8.11 6.61
N GLY A 71 6.11 8.03 5.32
CA GLY A 71 5.66 8.98 4.30
C GLY A 71 4.28 8.66 3.76
N PHE A 72 3.91 7.38 3.61
CA PHE A 72 2.64 6.99 3.02
C PHE A 72 1.49 6.90 4.04
N LEU A 73 1.81 6.70 5.32
CA LEU A 73 0.84 6.65 6.41
C LEU A 73 -0.21 7.79 6.41
N PRO A 74 0.15 9.09 6.32
CA PRO A 74 -0.85 10.16 6.30
C PRO A 74 -1.79 10.10 5.09
N PHE A 75 -1.34 9.57 3.95
CA PHE A 75 -2.17 9.48 2.75
C PHE A 75 -3.21 8.37 2.83
N TYR A 76 -2.91 7.26 3.51
CA TYR A 76 -3.92 6.25 3.83
C TYR A 76 -5.05 6.85 4.69
N ILE A 77 -4.71 7.72 5.65
CA ILE A 77 -5.71 8.45 6.44
C ILE A 77 -6.53 9.39 5.54
N ILE A 78 -5.89 10.16 4.67
CA ILE A 78 -6.58 11.08 3.74
C ILE A 78 -7.57 10.32 2.84
N ILE A 79 -7.17 9.17 2.29
CA ILE A 79 -8.05 8.34 1.45
C ILE A 79 -9.20 7.77 2.27
N GLY A 80 -8.93 7.29 3.49
CA GLY A 80 -9.95 6.80 4.40
C GLY A 80 -10.99 7.88 4.72
N LEU A 81 -10.54 9.11 5.02
CA LEU A 81 -11.42 10.26 5.26
C LEU A 81 -12.22 10.66 4.01
N ALA A 82 -11.60 10.61 2.82
CA ALA A 82 -12.29 10.85 1.57
C ALA A 82 -13.43 9.85 1.34
N ALA A 83 -13.22 8.58 1.66
CA ALA A 83 -14.24 7.53 1.57
C ALA A 83 -15.34 7.68 2.64
N LEU A 84 -14.97 7.95 3.89
CA LEU A 84 -15.92 8.10 5.01
C LEU A 84 -16.84 9.31 4.85
N LEU A 85 -16.29 10.42 4.37
CA LEU A 85 -16.96 11.73 4.34
C LEU A 85 -17.39 12.17 2.94
N ASP A 86 -17.22 11.30 1.93
CA ASP A 86 -17.45 11.58 0.50
C ASP A 86 -16.71 12.85 0.00
N ARG A 87 -15.48 13.07 0.49
CA ARG A 87 -14.64 14.26 0.20
C ARG A 87 -13.67 14.06 -0.97
N TRP A 88 -14.00 13.16 -1.89
CA TRP A 88 -13.15 12.80 -3.05
C TRP A 88 -12.71 14.00 -3.90
N ALA A 89 -13.60 14.96 -4.15
CA ALA A 89 -13.27 16.16 -4.93
C ALA A 89 -12.32 17.10 -4.17
N SER A 90 -12.59 17.35 -2.89
CA SER A 90 -11.81 18.26 -2.05
C SER A 90 -10.40 17.72 -1.76
N LEU A 91 -10.25 16.40 -1.64
CA LEU A 91 -8.98 15.76 -1.32
C LEU A 91 -8.26 15.20 -2.56
N ARG A 92 -8.74 15.53 -3.77
CA ARG A 92 -8.21 14.98 -5.03
C ARG A 92 -6.71 15.17 -5.19
N VAL A 93 -6.19 16.37 -4.92
CA VAL A 93 -4.78 16.70 -5.15
C VAL A 93 -3.83 15.81 -4.33
N PRO A 94 -3.93 15.76 -2.99
CA PRO A 94 -3.06 14.89 -2.19
C PRO A 94 -3.25 13.40 -2.51
N ILE A 95 -4.48 12.98 -2.84
CA ILE A 95 -4.74 11.58 -3.23
C ILE A 95 -4.04 11.25 -4.56
N MET A 96 -4.15 12.09 -5.58
CA MET A 96 -3.50 11.85 -6.88
C MET A 96 -1.97 11.82 -6.76
N PHE A 97 -1.39 12.70 -5.95
CA PHE A 97 0.05 12.68 -5.66
C PHE A 97 0.47 11.34 -5.04
N PHE A 98 -0.29 10.88 -4.03
CA PHE A 98 -0.04 9.59 -3.40
C PHE A 98 -0.19 8.41 -4.35
N ILE A 99 -1.25 8.38 -5.16
CA ILE A 99 -1.47 7.30 -6.13
C ILE A 99 -0.32 7.22 -7.13
N GLY A 100 0.20 8.36 -7.59
CA GLY A 100 1.39 8.39 -8.44
C GLY A 100 2.63 7.83 -7.74
N ALA A 101 2.91 8.28 -6.52
CA ALA A 101 4.05 7.83 -5.73
C ALA A 101 3.98 6.33 -5.38
N LYS A 102 2.81 5.84 -4.93
CA LYS A 102 2.59 4.43 -4.59
C LYS A 102 2.61 3.55 -5.85
N GLY A 103 2.04 4.03 -6.96
CA GLY A 103 2.10 3.34 -8.25
C GLY A 103 3.54 3.15 -8.74
N TYR A 104 4.36 4.21 -8.66
CA TYR A 104 5.80 4.10 -8.94
C TYR A 104 6.49 3.09 -8.00
N ALA A 105 6.23 3.17 -6.70
CA ALA A 105 6.85 2.27 -5.72
C ALA A 105 6.51 0.79 -5.97
N ILE A 106 5.24 0.48 -6.25
CA ILE A 106 4.79 -0.89 -6.57
C ILE A 106 5.43 -1.36 -7.89
N GLY A 107 5.41 -0.52 -8.93
CA GLY A 107 6.00 -0.87 -10.22
C GLY A 107 7.51 -1.12 -10.12
N PHE A 108 8.23 -0.25 -9.39
CA PHE A 108 9.65 -0.43 -9.12
C PHE A 108 9.91 -1.70 -8.29
N TYR A 109 9.13 -1.94 -7.25
CA TYR A 109 9.25 -3.16 -6.43
C TYR A 109 9.05 -4.42 -7.27
N HIS A 110 8.01 -4.46 -8.11
CA HIS A 110 7.75 -5.59 -9.01
C HIS A 110 8.92 -5.81 -9.97
N LEU A 111 9.41 -4.75 -10.60
CA LEU A 111 10.57 -4.84 -11.49
C LEU A 111 11.76 -5.46 -10.76
N MET A 112 12.12 -4.92 -9.60
CA MET A 112 13.26 -5.39 -8.82
C MET A 112 13.08 -6.83 -8.34
N GLU A 113 11.87 -7.21 -7.94
CA GLU A 113 11.54 -8.57 -7.51
C GLU A 113 11.76 -9.58 -8.65
N PHE A 114 11.16 -9.33 -9.82
CA PHE A 114 11.23 -10.24 -10.97
C PHE A 114 12.57 -10.23 -11.70
N THR A 115 13.40 -9.19 -11.54
CA THR A 115 14.76 -9.14 -12.09
C THR A 115 15.85 -9.47 -11.08
N SER A 116 15.50 -9.79 -9.83
CA SER A 116 16.48 -10.16 -8.80
C SER A 116 17.05 -11.55 -9.03
N GLU A 117 18.14 -11.87 -8.32
CA GLU A 117 18.70 -13.22 -8.28
C GLU A 117 17.78 -14.22 -7.54
N THR A 118 16.79 -13.73 -6.81
CA THR A 118 15.85 -14.52 -6.00
C THR A 118 14.41 -14.12 -6.29
N PRO A 119 13.89 -14.39 -7.51
CA PRO A 119 12.51 -14.06 -7.86
C PRO A 119 11.50 -14.85 -7.01
N PRO A 120 10.21 -14.44 -6.98
CA PRO A 120 9.22 -15.08 -6.13
C PRO A 120 9.06 -16.56 -6.48
N PRO A 121 9.20 -17.48 -5.52
CA PRO A 121 9.08 -18.92 -5.79
C PRO A 121 7.64 -19.33 -6.14
N ASN A 122 6.64 -18.53 -5.74
CA ASN A 122 5.24 -18.77 -6.03
C ASN A 122 4.50 -17.44 -6.23
N LEU A 123 3.80 -17.32 -7.37
CA LEU A 123 3.07 -16.09 -7.74
C LEU A 123 1.80 -15.86 -6.92
N VAL A 124 1.17 -16.92 -6.40
CA VAL A 124 -0.07 -16.80 -5.61
C VAL A 124 0.15 -16.02 -4.32
N PRO A 125 1.06 -16.42 -3.40
CA PRO A 125 1.30 -15.66 -2.18
C PRO A 125 1.89 -14.28 -2.47
N TYR A 126 2.73 -14.16 -3.51
CA TYR A 126 3.27 -12.87 -3.96
C TYR A 126 2.16 -11.89 -4.34
N PHE A 127 1.24 -12.28 -5.21
CA PHE A 127 0.13 -11.40 -5.59
C PHE A 127 -0.89 -11.27 -4.47
N ALA A 128 -1.07 -12.25 -3.58
CA ALA A 128 -1.98 -12.12 -2.45
C ALA A 128 -1.61 -10.95 -1.51
N THR A 129 -0.32 -10.66 -1.34
CA THR A 129 0.15 -9.52 -0.52
C THR A 129 0.08 -8.18 -1.26
N GLU A 130 0.30 -8.19 -2.58
CA GLU A 130 0.32 -6.98 -3.41
C GLU A 130 -1.07 -6.54 -3.91
N LEU A 131 -1.95 -7.50 -4.18
CA LEU A 131 -3.26 -7.26 -4.79
C LEU A 131 -4.15 -6.30 -4.00
N PRO A 132 -4.19 -6.31 -2.65
CA PRO A 132 -4.93 -5.30 -1.90
C PRO A 132 -4.54 -3.87 -2.27
N TYR A 133 -3.24 -3.58 -2.45
CA TYR A 133 -2.76 -2.26 -2.84
C TYR A 133 -3.20 -1.89 -4.25
N ILE A 134 -3.08 -2.81 -5.21
CA ILE A 134 -3.49 -2.61 -6.60
C ILE A 134 -4.99 -2.36 -6.68
N LEU A 135 -5.80 -3.18 -6.02
CA LEU A 135 -7.25 -3.02 -5.98
C LEU A 135 -7.65 -1.70 -5.34
N SER A 136 -7.01 -1.32 -4.22
CA SER A 136 -7.26 -0.03 -3.59
C SER A 136 -6.96 1.14 -4.54
N ILE A 137 -5.86 1.09 -5.30
CA ILE A 137 -5.51 2.14 -6.27
C ILE A 137 -6.59 2.27 -7.34
N VAL A 138 -7.02 1.14 -7.93
CA VAL A 138 -8.05 1.12 -8.97
C VAL A 138 -9.36 1.71 -8.44
N LEU A 139 -9.81 1.27 -7.26
CA LEU A 139 -11.03 1.75 -6.64
C LEU A 139 -10.96 3.25 -6.32
N VAL A 140 -9.83 3.74 -5.79
CA VAL A 140 -9.64 5.18 -5.54
C VAL A 140 -9.72 5.99 -6.84
N LEU A 141 -9.07 5.53 -7.91
CA LEU A 141 -9.13 6.20 -9.22
C LEU A 141 -10.57 6.26 -9.77
N MET A 142 -11.33 5.17 -9.62
CA MET A 142 -12.75 5.15 -9.99
C MET A 142 -13.57 6.17 -9.20
N GLN A 143 -13.31 6.33 -7.90
CA GLN A 143 -14.01 7.30 -7.05
C GLN A 143 -13.65 8.75 -7.41
N LEU A 144 -12.38 9.02 -7.70
CA LEU A 144 -11.94 10.34 -8.18
C LEU A 144 -12.52 10.69 -9.56
N ALA A 145 -12.62 9.71 -10.48
CA ALA A 145 -13.23 9.90 -11.78
C ALA A 145 -14.72 10.28 -11.66
N LYS A 146 -15.47 9.56 -10.81
CA LYS A 146 -16.88 9.88 -10.51
C LYS A 146 -17.04 11.28 -9.92
N ALA A 147 -16.21 11.64 -8.95
CA ALA A 147 -16.23 12.96 -8.32
C ALA A 147 -15.92 14.09 -9.34
N GLY A 148 -14.98 13.84 -10.25
CA GLY A 148 -14.65 14.75 -11.35
C GLY A 148 -15.82 14.97 -12.31
N ALA A 149 -16.49 13.90 -12.73
CA ALA A 149 -17.64 13.97 -13.61
C ALA A 149 -18.83 14.71 -12.97
N ALA A 150 -19.08 14.49 -11.67
CA ALA A 150 -20.11 15.22 -10.93
C ALA A 150 -19.82 16.73 -10.86
N ALA A 151 -18.57 17.11 -10.57
CA ALA A 151 -18.17 18.52 -10.51
C ALA A 151 -18.28 19.23 -11.87
N GLN A 152 -18.04 18.53 -12.98
CA GLN A 152 -18.22 19.09 -14.32
C GLN A 152 -19.70 19.34 -14.65
N LYS A 153 -20.60 18.44 -14.26
CA LYS A 153 -22.06 18.63 -14.46
C LYS A 153 -22.59 19.85 -13.73
N VAL A 154 -22.17 20.06 -12.48
CA VAL A 154 -22.58 21.24 -11.68
C VAL A 154 -22.09 22.56 -12.30
N LYS A 155 -20.94 22.57 -12.97
CA LYS A 155 -20.44 23.76 -13.68
C LYS A 155 -21.17 24.06 -15.00
N ALA A 156 -21.88 23.07 -15.55
CA ALA A 156 -22.56 23.18 -16.83
C ALA A 156 -24.07 23.51 -16.70
N SER A 157 -24.60 23.52 -15.48
CA SER A 157 -25.97 23.92 -15.11
C SER A 157 -25.98 25.35 -14.56
#